data_AF-H5XNA9-F1
#
_entry.id   AF-H5XNA9-F1
#
_cell.length_a   1.000
_cell.length_b   1.000
_cell.length_c   1.000
_cell.angle_alpha   90.00
_cell.angle_beta   90.00
_cell.angle_gamma   90.00
#
_symmetry.space_group_name_H-M   'P 1'
#
loop_
_entity.id
_entity.type
_entity.pdbx_description
1 polymer ?
#
loop_
_entity_poly.entity_id
_entity_poly.type
_entity_poly.pdbx_seq_one_letter_code
_entity_poly.pdbx_strand_id
1 'polypeptide(L)'
;MDRSRLTRRETVFLVIVVVLFSAVGIRWVSTRSIAVPEAVEGWAMPNAKGTAISLHASADDPAGEGYVIAGARWAGVDGSWHGGGGGPTCVGTDTGAKTHVRLGVVDVDTGGASWRHVVWLRCLERPRPAG
;
A
#
# COMPACT_ATOMS: atom_id res chain seq x y z
N MET A 1 -30.27 43.32 17.18
CA MET A 1 -29.03 42.53 17.05
C MET A 1 -28.27 42.66 18.36
N ASP A 2 -28.58 41.77 19.30
CA ASP A 2 -28.02 41.79 20.65
C ASP A 2 -26.73 40.95 20.66
N ARG A 3 -25.57 41.61 20.79
CA ARG A 3 -24.27 40.93 20.92
C ARG A 3 -24.17 40.43 22.34
N SER A 4 -24.63 39.19 22.54
CA SER A 4 -24.50 38.42 23.77
C SER A 4 -23.08 38.52 24.34
N ARG A 5 -22.96 39.17 25.50
CA ARG A 5 -21.79 39.06 26.38
C ARG A 5 -21.72 37.62 26.87
N LEU A 6 -20.96 36.78 26.18
CA LEU A 6 -20.57 35.48 26.71
C LEU A 6 -19.94 35.71 28.08
N THR A 7 -20.54 35.13 29.11
CA THR A 7 -20.01 35.27 30.45
C THR A 7 -18.65 34.56 30.50
N ARG A 8 -17.69 35.09 31.25
CA ARG A 8 -16.31 34.57 31.33
C ARG A 8 -16.26 33.05 31.57
N ARG A 9 -17.29 32.47 32.20
CA ARG A 9 -17.46 31.03 32.40
C ARG A 9 -17.75 30.27 31.11
N GLU A 10 -18.64 30.76 30.25
CA GLU A 10 -18.98 30.11 28.97
C GLU A 10 -17.80 30.11 28.00
N THR A 11 -17.02 31.19 27.97
CA THR A 11 -15.78 31.25 27.15
C THR A 11 -14.75 30.25 27.64
N VAL A 12 -14.60 30.08 28.96
CA VAL A 12 -13.66 29.09 29.54
C VAL A 12 -14.10 27.67 29.22
N PHE A 13 -15.40 27.36 29.33
CA PHE A 13 -15.93 26.05 28.97
C PHE A 13 -15.72 25.72 27.49
N LEU A 14 -15.99 26.66 26.58
CA LEU A 14 -15.77 26.46 25.15
C LEU A 14 -14.30 26.20 24.82
N VAL A 15 -13.37 26.93 25.42
CA VAL A 15 -11.93 26.72 25.22
C VAL A 15 -11.50 25.34 25.71
N ILE A 16 -11.96 24.91 26.90
CA ILE A 16 -11.63 23.58 27.44
C ILE A 16 -12.15 22.47 26.54
N VAL A 17 -13.39 22.58 26.05
CA VAL A 17 -13.98 21.60 25.12
C VAL A 17 -13.16 21.53 23.83
N VAL A 18 -12.82 22.66 23.23
CA VAL A 18 -12.00 22.70 22.00
C VAL A 18 -10.63 22.06 22.23
N VAL A 19 -9.96 22.36 23.35
CA VAL A 19 -8.64 21.79 23.69
C VAL A 19 -8.71 20.27 23.90
N LEU A 20 -9.75 19.76 24.56
CA LEU A 20 -9.91 18.32 24.78
C LEU A 20 -10.22 17.58 23.48
N PHE A 21 -11.10 18.10 22.62
CA PHE A 21 -11.40 17.49 21.32
C PHE A 21 -10.19 17.52 20.37
N SER A 22 -9.41 18.59 20.38
CA SER A 22 -8.19 18.67 19.57
C SER A 22 -7.10 17.74 20.09
N ALA A 23 -6.92 17.60 21.40
CA ALA A 23 -5.96 16.65 21.97
C ALA A 23 -6.32 15.18 21.64
N VAL A 24 -7.60 14.81 21.68
CA VAL A 24 -8.06 13.46 21.30
C VAL A 24 -7.90 13.22 19.79
N GLY A 25 -8.25 14.20 18.95
CA GLY A 25 -8.07 14.10 17.49
C GLY A 25 -6.61 13.94 17.08
N ILE A 26 -5.70 14.71 17.69
CA ILE A 26 -4.25 14.63 17.42
C ILE A 26 -3.70 13.28 17.87
N ARG A 27 -4.10 12.79 19.05
CA ARG A 27 -3.67 11.48 19.56
C ARG A 27 -4.15 10.33 18.67
N TRP A 28 -5.38 10.39 18.15
CA TRP A 28 -5.93 9.34 17.28
C TRP A 28 -5.24 9.29 15.91
N VAL A 29 -4.87 10.45 15.35
CA VAL A 29 -4.08 10.53 14.11
C VAL A 29 -2.64 10.04 14.34
N SER A 30 -2.04 10.35 15.49
CA SER A 30 -0.65 9.94 15.79
C SER A 30 -0.50 8.49 16.23
N THR A 31 -1.56 7.82 16.68
CA THR A 31 -1.54 6.36 16.96
C THR A 31 -1.65 5.48 15.71
N ARG A 32 -1.93 6.06 14.53
CA ARG A 32 -1.78 5.33 13.27
C ARG A 32 -0.32 5.40 12.86
N SER A 33 0.47 4.43 13.32
CA SER A 33 1.76 4.13 12.69
C SER A 33 1.46 3.69 11.25
N ILE A 34 1.42 4.65 10.32
CA ILE A 34 1.32 4.37 8.89
C ILE A 34 2.68 3.78 8.54
N ALA A 35 2.78 2.45 8.53
CA ALA A 35 3.92 1.77 7.95
C ALA A 35 4.05 2.30 6.52
N VAL A 36 5.08 3.10 6.26
CA VAL A 36 5.35 3.63 4.92
C VAL A 36 5.88 2.45 4.12
N PRO A 37 5.17 2.00 3.07
CA PRO A 37 5.63 0.86 2.30
C PRO A 37 6.99 1.16 1.66
N GLU A 38 7.92 0.23 1.81
CA GLU A 38 9.17 0.21 1.07
C GLU A 38 8.87 -0.04 -0.41
N ALA A 39 9.46 0.77 -1.27
CA ALA A 39 9.25 0.65 -2.70
C ALA A 39 10.36 -0.21 -3.33
N VAL A 40 10.01 -1.40 -3.79
CA VAL A 40 10.95 -2.35 -4.44
C VAL A 40 10.62 -2.43 -5.93
N GLU A 41 11.63 -2.37 -6.78
CA GLU A 41 11.48 -2.43 -8.25
C GLU A 41 12.14 -3.68 -8.80
N GLY A 42 11.56 -4.29 -9.83
CA GLY A 42 12.11 -5.50 -10.45
C GLY A 42 11.19 -6.13 -11.49
N TRP A 43 11.58 -7.30 -11.97
CA TRP A 43 10.87 -8.06 -13.00
C TRP A 43 10.02 -9.15 -12.37
N ALA A 44 8.70 -8.97 -12.41
CA ALA A 44 7.75 -9.91 -11.84
C ALA A 44 7.32 -10.97 -12.85
N MET A 45 7.42 -12.24 -12.44
CA MET A 45 6.83 -13.38 -13.13
C MET A 45 5.67 -13.90 -12.30
N PRO A 46 4.44 -14.02 -12.85
CA PRO A 46 3.28 -14.44 -12.09
C PRO A 46 3.28 -15.95 -11.87
N ASN A 47 2.57 -16.40 -10.84
CA ASN A 47 2.12 -17.79 -10.77
C ASN A 47 0.90 -17.99 -11.70
N ALA A 48 0.56 -19.26 -11.99
CA ALA A 48 -0.55 -19.60 -12.88
C ALA A 48 -1.93 -19.07 -12.43
N LYS A 49 -2.06 -18.68 -11.15
CA LYS A 49 -3.30 -18.11 -10.59
C LYS A 49 -3.33 -16.58 -10.59
N GLY A 50 -2.22 -15.91 -10.89
CA GLY A 50 -2.07 -14.45 -10.79
C GLY A 50 -2.17 -13.89 -9.37
N THR A 51 -2.00 -14.73 -8.35
CA THR A 51 -2.15 -14.36 -6.92
C THR A 51 -0.82 -14.14 -6.22
N ALA A 52 0.28 -14.59 -6.84
CA ALA A 52 1.64 -14.44 -6.34
C ALA A 52 2.59 -14.22 -7.52
N ILE A 53 3.75 -13.63 -7.23
CA ILE A 53 4.81 -13.36 -8.20
C ILE A 53 6.16 -13.81 -7.63
N SER A 54 7.10 -14.14 -8.50
CA SER A 54 8.53 -14.04 -8.18
C SER A 54 9.07 -12.74 -8.75
N LEU A 55 9.72 -11.92 -7.94
CA LEU A 55 10.36 -10.66 -8.32
C LEU A 55 11.86 -10.88 -8.50
N HIS A 56 12.36 -10.59 -9.70
CA HIS A 56 13.76 -10.77 -10.10
C HIS A 56 14.45 -9.40 -10.23
N ALA A 57 15.74 -9.31 -9.95
CA ALA A 57 16.45 -8.03 -10.04
C ALA A 57 16.60 -7.54 -11.49
N SER A 58 16.65 -8.47 -12.44
CA SER A 58 16.68 -8.18 -13.88
C SER A 58 15.81 -9.18 -14.66
N ALA A 59 15.62 -8.92 -15.96
CA ALA A 59 14.86 -9.81 -16.83
C ALA A 59 15.54 -11.19 -16.98
N ASP A 60 16.87 -11.24 -16.91
CA ASP A 60 17.66 -12.45 -17.12
C ASP A 60 18.12 -13.12 -15.82
N ASP A 61 17.83 -12.48 -14.68
CA ASP A 61 18.16 -13.05 -13.36
C ASP A 61 17.29 -14.30 -13.09
N PRO A 62 17.89 -15.46 -12.79
CA PRO A 62 17.16 -16.66 -12.41
C PRO A 62 16.71 -16.64 -10.94
N ALA A 63 17.31 -15.80 -10.10
CA ALA A 63 16.98 -15.72 -8.67
C ALA A 63 15.85 -14.72 -8.45
N GLY A 64 14.70 -15.21 -7.99
CA GLY A 64 13.53 -14.40 -7.68
C GLY A 64 13.09 -14.54 -6.23
N GLU A 65 12.69 -13.43 -5.62
CA GLU A 65 12.05 -13.42 -4.29
C GLU A 65 10.52 -13.55 -4.47
N GLY A 66 9.88 -14.39 -3.66
CA GLY A 66 8.45 -14.67 -3.76
C GLY A 66 7.60 -13.66 -3.00
N TYR A 67 6.53 -13.17 -3.65
CA TYR A 67 5.57 -12.24 -3.03
C TYR A 67 4.13 -12.68 -3.30
N VAL A 68 3.28 -12.59 -2.28
CA VAL A 68 1.82 -12.69 -2.44
C VAL A 68 1.28 -11.32 -2.80
N ILE A 69 0.56 -11.24 -3.92
CA ILE A 69 -0.03 -9.99 -4.46
C ILE A 69 -1.56 -10.01 -4.44
N ALA A 70 -2.17 -11.11 -4.00
CA ALA A 70 -3.62 -11.20 -3.84
C ALA A 70 -4.12 -10.11 -2.86
N GLY A 71 -5.13 -9.35 -3.29
CA GLY A 71 -5.69 -8.25 -2.51
C GLY A 71 -4.93 -6.92 -2.60
N ALA A 72 -3.73 -6.89 -3.17
CA ALA A 72 -2.97 -5.65 -3.37
C ALA A 72 -3.64 -4.74 -4.40
N ARG A 73 -3.70 -3.44 -4.13
CA ARG A 73 -4.09 -2.46 -5.16
C ARG A 73 -3.06 -2.48 -6.27
N TRP A 74 -3.46 -2.32 -7.53
CA TRP A 74 -2.50 -2.33 -8.61
C TRP A 74 -2.76 -1.26 -9.66
N ALA A 75 -1.70 -0.81 -10.32
CA ALA A 75 -1.80 0.11 -11.44
C ALA A 75 -1.24 -0.52 -12.71
N GLY A 76 -2.00 -0.37 -13.81
CA GLY A 76 -1.51 -0.72 -15.14
C GLY A 76 -0.37 0.19 -15.60
N VAL A 77 0.18 -0.13 -16.77
CA VAL A 77 1.20 0.71 -17.45
C VAL A 77 0.64 2.09 -17.82
N ASP A 78 -0.68 2.19 -17.98
CA ASP A 78 -1.42 3.43 -18.19
C ASP A 78 -1.53 4.30 -16.91
N GLY A 79 -1.10 3.77 -15.76
CA GLY A 79 -1.17 4.45 -14.46
C GLY A 79 -2.54 4.38 -13.78
N SER A 80 -3.53 3.71 -14.38
CA SER A 80 -4.87 3.57 -13.82
C SER A 80 -4.83 2.61 -12.63
N TRP A 81 -5.35 3.03 -11.48
CA TRP A 81 -5.39 2.20 -10.27
C TRP A 81 -6.65 1.35 -10.19
N HIS A 82 -6.45 0.10 -9.80
CA HIS A 82 -7.47 -0.93 -9.62
C HIS A 82 -7.43 -1.49 -8.18
N GLY A 83 -8.56 -2.01 -7.72
CA GLY A 83 -8.64 -2.77 -6.48
C GLY A 83 -8.08 -4.20 -6.64
N GLY A 84 -7.55 -4.77 -5.57
CA GLY A 84 -6.92 -6.11 -5.59
C GLY A 84 -7.87 -7.31 -5.51
N GLY A 85 -9.19 -7.08 -5.43
CA GLY A 85 -10.20 -8.14 -5.28
C GLY A 85 -10.79 -8.65 -6.59
N GLY A 86 -10.41 -8.08 -7.75
CA GLY A 86 -11.13 -8.27 -9.03
C GLY A 86 -10.56 -9.29 -10.00
N GLY A 87 -9.50 -10.02 -9.64
CA GLY A 87 -8.80 -10.95 -10.55
C GLY A 87 -7.29 -10.70 -10.61
N PRO A 88 -6.59 -11.26 -11.62
CA PRO A 88 -5.15 -11.06 -11.76
C PRO A 88 -4.81 -9.59 -11.95
N THR A 89 -3.61 -9.20 -11.49
CA THR A 89 -3.09 -7.83 -11.66
C THR A 89 -2.58 -7.61 -13.08
N CYS A 90 -2.01 -6.44 -13.36
CA CYS A 90 -1.35 -6.16 -14.64
C CYS A 90 -0.17 -7.08 -14.99
N VAL A 91 0.35 -7.86 -14.04
CA VAL A 91 1.36 -8.91 -14.31
C VAL A 91 0.73 -10.12 -15.02
N GLY A 92 -0.58 -10.31 -14.88
CA GLY A 92 -1.32 -11.40 -15.53
C GLY A 92 -1.11 -12.76 -14.88
N THR A 93 -1.28 -13.81 -15.67
CA THR A 93 -1.21 -15.23 -15.27
C THR A 93 -0.25 -16.06 -16.13
N ASP A 94 0.40 -15.43 -17.11
CA ASP A 94 1.34 -16.10 -18.00
C ASP A 94 2.68 -16.31 -17.28
N THR A 95 2.93 -17.55 -16.86
CA THR A 95 4.15 -17.92 -16.13
C THR A 95 5.40 -17.88 -17.00
N GLY A 96 5.26 -17.73 -18.32
CA GLY A 96 6.37 -17.55 -19.26
C GLY A 96 6.72 -16.08 -19.52
N ALA A 97 6.03 -15.13 -18.88
CA ALA A 97 6.25 -13.71 -19.09
C ALA A 97 6.80 -13.01 -17.83
N LYS A 98 7.73 -12.08 -18.03
CA LYS A 98 8.21 -11.16 -17.00
C LYS A 98 7.69 -9.75 -17.30
N THR A 99 7.25 -9.06 -16.25
CA THR A 99 6.72 -7.69 -16.31
C THR A 99 7.55 -6.80 -15.41
N HIS A 100 8.03 -5.66 -15.91
CA HIS A 100 8.74 -4.70 -15.07
C HIS A 100 7.72 -4.01 -14.14
N VAL A 101 7.94 -4.12 -12.83
CA VAL A 101 7.01 -3.62 -11.81
C VAL A 101 7.73 -2.88 -10.70
N ARG A 102 6.97 -2.04 -10.00
CA ARG A 102 7.32 -1.50 -8.70
C ARG A 102 6.28 -1.94 -7.67
N LEU A 103 6.73 -2.44 -6.53
CA LEU A 103 5.92 -2.93 -5.42
C LEU A 103 6.04 -1.97 -4.24
N GLY A 104 4.94 -1.79 -3.52
CA GLY A 104 4.97 -1.29 -2.16
C GLY A 104 4.86 -2.45 -1.19
N VAL A 105 5.89 -2.68 -0.41
CA VAL A 105 6.00 -3.78 0.53
C VAL A 105 6.01 -3.23 1.94
N VAL A 106 5.28 -3.87 2.85
CA VAL A 106 5.37 -3.61 4.29
C VAL A 106 5.83 -4.87 4.99
N ASP A 107 6.75 -4.72 5.93
CA ASP A 107 7.07 -5.78 6.87
C ASP A 107 6.01 -5.79 7.98
N VAL A 108 5.39 -6.95 8.17
CA VAL A 108 4.44 -7.17 9.24
C VAL A 108 5.12 -8.06 10.28
N ASP A 109 5.42 -7.46 11.43
CA ASP A 109 5.98 -8.17 12.58
C ASP A 109 4.88 -8.55 13.57
N THR A 110 4.69 -9.85 13.83
CA THR A 110 3.78 -10.34 14.88
C THR A 110 4.52 -11.18 15.91
N GLY A 111 5.39 -10.53 16.70
CA GLY A 111 5.91 -11.08 17.96
C GLY A 111 6.53 -12.47 17.86
N GLY A 112 7.29 -12.74 16.79
CA GLY A 112 7.96 -14.04 16.55
C GLY A 112 8.02 -14.47 15.09
N ALA A 113 7.25 -13.83 14.21
CA ALA A 113 7.32 -13.99 12.77
C ALA A 113 7.24 -12.62 12.08
N SER A 114 8.06 -12.43 11.05
CA SER A 114 7.99 -11.29 10.14
C SER A 114 7.67 -11.80 8.74
N TRP A 115 6.79 -11.10 8.01
CA TRP A 115 6.57 -11.39 6.60
C TRP A 115 6.36 -10.11 5.80
N ARG A 116 6.82 -10.17 4.54
CA ARG A 116 6.67 -9.09 3.55
C ARG A 116 5.30 -9.18 2.91
N HIS A 117 4.50 -8.13 3.03
CA HIS A 117 3.19 -8.03 2.42
C HIS A 117 3.15 -6.93 1.35
N VAL A 118 2.71 -7.28 0.14
CA VAL A 118 2.55 -6.30 -0.94
C VAL A 118 1.23 -5.57 -0.75
N VAL A 119 1.30 -4.26 -0.50
CA VAL A 119 0.11 -3.40 -0.34
C VAL A 119 -0.30 -2.73 -1.65
N TRP A 120 0.65 -2.52 -2.56
CA TRP A 120 0.37 -2.06 -3.90
C TRP A 120 1.40 -2.55 -4.93
N LEU A 121 0.99 -2.58 -6.19
CA LEU A 121 1.83 -2.94 -7.34
C LEU A 121 1.61 -1.95 -8.48
N ARG A 122 2.65 -1.61 -9.24
CA ARG A 122 2.52 -0.81 -10.47
C ARG A 122 3.34 -1.45 -11.57
N CYS A 123 2.70 -1.74 -12.70
CA CYS A 123 3.42 -2.14 -13.89
C CYS A 123 4.04 -0.90 -14.55
N LEU A 124 5.34 -0.98 -14.82
CA LEU A 124 6.10 0.07 -15.46
C LEU A 124 6.21 -0.16 -16.97
N GLU A 125 6.24 -1.43 -17.37
CA GLU A 125 6.32 -1.86 -18.76
C GLU A 125 5.38 -3.03 -19.02
N ARG A 126 5.08 -3.28 -20.30
CA ARG A 126 4.26 -4.44 -20.68
C ARG A 126 5.04 -5.76 -20.49
N PRO A 127 4.33 -6.89 -20.26
CA PRO A 127 4.95 -8.20 -20.16
C PRO A 127 5.78 -8.52 -21.40
N ARG A 128 6.97 -9.07 -21.19
CA ARG A 128 7.84 -9.64 -22.23
C ARG A 128 7.99 -11.14 -22.00
N PRO A 129 8.17 -11.95 -23.04
CA PRO A 129 8.52 -13.36 -22.87
C PRO A 129 9.84 -13.48 -22.09
N ALA A 130 9.89 -14.42 -21.14
CA ALA A 130 11.12 -14.80 -20.46
C ALA A 130 12.01 -15.55 -21.46
N GLY A 131 13.21 -15.04 -21.69
CA GLY A 131 14.22 -15.65 -22.56
C GLY A 131 14.91 -16.84 -21.92
#